data_AF-A0A5E6NUX4-F1
#
_entry.id   AF-A0A5E6NUX4-F1
#
_cell.length_a   1.000
_cell.length_b   1.000
_cell.length_c   1.000
_cell.angle_alpha   90.00
_cell.angle_beta   90.00
_cell.angle_gamma   90.00
#
_symmetry.space_group_name_H-M   'P 1'
#
loop_
_entity.id
_entity.type
_entity.pdbx_description
1 polymer ?
#
loop_
_entity_poly.entity_id
_entity_poly.type
_entity_poly.pdbx_seq_one_letter_code
_entity_poly.pdbx_strand_id
1 'polypeptide(L)'
;MNGDISVDLKPIKRTTGHQSSAFVGGFNTIGAPTVLIWAYGAYTKFSVILHDKKNDIQYEVHLIANQGKCVNLIIPINSAGTCNGGIPPKKIQINFDKVLNKSLPSGITLSGHFSLKRLQWSSMDTTNIEIHNFKVNWKVPPS
;
A
#
# COMPACT_ATOMS: atom_id res chain seq x y z
N MET A 1 14.21 1.40 -17.61
CA MET A 1 13.26 0.59 -16.80
C MET A 1 13.11 1.22 -15.43
N ASN A 2 11.96 0.98 -14.77
CA ASN A 2 11.60 1.23 -13.37
C ASN A 2 10.51 2.29 -13.14
N GLY A 3 9.32 2.03 -13.69
CA GLY A 3 8.05 2.53 -13.14
C GLY A 3 7.49 1.62 -12.02
N ASP A 4 8.12 0.47 -11.79
CA ASP A 4 7.76 -0.45 -10.72
C ASP A 4 8.83 -0.36 -9.63
N ILE A 5 8.50 0.34 -8.55
CA ILE A 5 9.31 0.33 -7.33
C ILE A 5 8.63 -0.68 -6.41
N SER A 6 9.12 -1.93 -6.47
CA SER A 6 8.81 -2.93 -5.45
C SER A 6 9.60 -2.57 -4.20
N VAL A 7 8.99 -1.85 -3.26
CA VAL A 7 9.59 -1.65 -1.93
C VAL A 7 9.49 -2.97 -1.18
N ASP A 8 10.63 -3.63 -0.97
CA ASP A 8 10.70 -4.77 -0.07
C ASP A 8 10.35 -4.32 1.35
N LEU A 9 9.14 -4.64 1.79
CA LEU A 9 8.83 -4.63 3.21
C LEU A 9 9.70 -5.69 3.89
N LYS A 10 10.52 -5.26 4.86
CA LYS A 10 11.20 -6.20 5.76
C LYS A 10 10.17 -7.18 6.32
N PRO A 11 10.44 -8.50 6.27
CA PRO A 11 9.53 -9.49 6.81
C PRO A 11 9.34 -9.23 8.30
N ILE A 12 8.08 -9.14 8.73
CA ILE A 12 7.76 -9.15 10.16
C ILE A 12 7.91 -10.57 10.67
N LYS A 13 8.62 -10.72 11.79
CA LYS A 13 8.66 -11.94 12.58
C LYS A 13 7.24 -12.24 13.04
N ARG A 14 6.61 -13.25 12.44
CA ARG A 14 5.26 -13.68 12.81
C ARG A 14 5.28 -14.17 14.25
N THR A 15 4.34 -13.70 15.07
CA THR A 15 4.03 -14.33 16.37
C THR A 15 3.07 -15.50 16.21
N THR A 16 2.18 -15.48 15.20
CA THR A 16 1.19 -16.55 14.96
C THR A 16 0.93 -16.76 13.46
N GLY A 17 0.89 -18.01 13.00
CA GLY A 17 0.82 -18.42 11.59
C GLY A 17 -0.45 -18.08 10.80
N HIS A 18 -1.33 -17.21 11.29
CA HIS A 18 -2.60 -16.83 10.63
C HIS A 18 -2.51 -15.48 9.91
N GLN A 19 -3.28 -15.32 8.83
CA GLN A 19 -3.43 -14.08 8.08
C GLN A 19 -4.44 -13.15 8.75
N SER A 20 -4.36 -13.02 10.07
CA SER A 20 -5.32 -12.28 10.90
C SER A 20 -5.07 -10.78 10.87
N SER A 21 -4.55 -10.19 9.78
CA SER A 21 -4.20 -8.78 9.76
C SER A 21 -4.34 -8.12 8.40
N ALA A 22 -4.79 -6.88 8.38
CA ALA A 22 -4.93 -6.09 7.15
C ALA A 22 -4.46 -4.64 7.36
N PHE A 23 -4.28 -3.92 6.27
CA PHE A 23 -3.79 -2.54 6.25
C PHE A 23 -4.91 -1.55 5.94
N VAL A 24 -4.94 -0.45 6.69
CA VAL A 24 -5.83 0.70 6.50
C VAL A 24 -5.01 1.98 6.42
N GLY A 25 -5.66 3.08 6.04
CA GLY A 25 -5.05 4.41 5.93
C GLY A 25 -4.34 4.85 7.20
N GLY A 26 -3.18 5.48 7.02
CA GLY A 26 -2.39 6.11 8.06
C GLY A 26 -2.06 7.55 7.72
N PHE A 27 -0.87 7.99 8.10
CA PHE A 27 -0.39 9.34 7.82
C PHE A 27 -0.26 9.56 6.30
N ASN A 28 -0.69 10.73 5.82
CA ASN A 28 -0.57 11.15 4.42
C ASN A 28 -1.15 10.12 3.42
N THR A 29 -2.31 9.56 3.75
CA THR A 29 -3.07 8.69 2.84
C THR A 29 -4.46 9.28 2.61
N ILE A 30 -4.85 9.44 1.36
CA ILE A 30 -6.12 10.03 0.92
C ILE A 30 -6.93 8.93 0.24
N GLY A 31 -8.19 8.74 0.66
CA GLY A 31 -9.06 7.70 0.09
C GLY A 31 -8.63 6.25 0.40
N ALA A 32 -7.65 6.04 1.28
CA ALA A 32 -7.27 4.70 1.72
C ALA A 32 -8.40 4.05 2.55
N PRO A 33 -8.54 2.71 2.52
CA PRO A 33 -9.55 2.02 3.31
C PRO A 33 -9.41 2.32 4.80
N THR A 34 -10.52 2.42 5.51
CA THR A 34 -10.56 2.66 6.96
C THR A 34 -10.98 1.43 7.77
N VAL A 35 -11.50 0.40 7.11
CA VAL A 35 -12.04 -0.81 7.73
C VAL A 35 -11.49 -2.07 7.06
N LEU A 36 -11.42 -3.15 7.83
CA LEU A 36 -11.08 -4.47 7.31
C LEU A 36 -12.25 -5.11 6.59
N ILE A 37 -11.96 -5.95 5.60
CA ILE A 37 -12.96 -6.72 4.85
C ILE A 37 -12.55 -8.20 4.71
N TRP A 38 -13.50 -9.04 4.33
CA TRP A 38 -13.29 -10.46 4.01
C TRP A 38 -13.56 -10.70 2.52
N ALA A 39 -12.74 -10.09 1.66
CA ALA A 39 -12.99 -10.11 0.21
C ALA A 39 -11.70 -10.26 -0.61
N TYR A 40 -11.89 -10.65 -1.87
CA TYR A 40 -10.85 -10.78 -2.88
C TYR A 40 -11.31 -10.09 -4.18
N GLY A 41 -10.36 -9.78 -5.07
CA GLY A 41 -10.67 -9.48 -6.48
C GLY A 41 -10.30 -8.08 -6.99
N ALA A 42 -9.90 -7.14 -6.13
CA ALA A 42 -9.53 -5.80 -6.56
C ALA A 42 -8.23 -5.30 -5.92
N TYR A 43 -7.48 -4.47 -6.66
CA TYR A 43 -6.43 -3.64 -6.09
C TYR A 43 -7.07 -2.53 -5.24
N THR A 44 -6.46 -2.23 -4.11
CA THR A 44 -6.80 -1.05 -3.33
C THR A 44 -6.20 0.18 -4.01
N LYS A 45 -7.03 1.19 -4.27
CA LYS A 45 -6.59 2.51 -4.77
C LYS A 45 -6.62 3.53 -3.64
N PHE A 46 -5.60 4.36 -3.58
CA PHE A 46 -5.52 5.51 -2.65
C PHE A 46 -4.49 6.51 -3.18
N SER A 47 -4.40 7.68 -2.58
CA SER A 47 -3.40 8.69 -2.95
C SER A 47 -2.54 9.10 -1.74
N VAL A 48 -1.42 9.73 -2.03
CA VAL A 48 -0.52 10.36 -1.05
C VAL A 48 -0.06 11.71 -1.58
N ILE A 49 0.26 12.66 -0.69
CA ILE A 49 0.88 13.92 -1.11
C ILE A 49 2.40 13.76 -1.15
N LEU A 50 3.00 14.01 -2.31
CA LEU A 50 4.46 14.01 -2.48
C LEU A 50 4.96 15.38 -2.95
N HIS A 51 6.20 15.68 -2.62
CA HIS A 51 6.81 16.97 -2.87
C HIS A 51 7.90 16.86 -3.96
N ASP A 52 7.75 17.66 -5.03
CA ASP A 52 8.85 18.04 -5.91
C ASP A 52 9.68 19.14 -5.25
N LYS A 53 10.74 18.71 -4.57
CA LYS A 53 11.64 19.62 -3.83
C LYS A 53 12.36 20.65 -4.71
N LYS A 54 12.48 20.39 -6.02
CA LYS A 54 13.18 21.31 -6.93
C LYS A 54 12.35 22.55 -7.21
N ASN A 55 11.05 22.35 -7.41
CA ASN A 55 10.12 23.41 -7.80
C ASN A 55 9.25 23.90 -6.63
N ASP A 56 9.39 23.30 -5.44
CA ASP A 56 8.59 23.57 -4.25
C ASP A 56 7.08 23.33 -4.45
N ILE A 57 6.73 22.26 -5.20
CA ILE A 57 5.33 21.93 -5.58
C ILE A 57 4.92 20.58 -5.02
N GLN A 58 3.76 20.52 -4.38
CA GLN A 58 3.14 19.29 -3.92
C GLN A 58 2.17 18.71 -4.94
N TYR A 59 2.14 17.39 -5.04
CA TYR A 59 1.27 16.64 -5.94
C TYR A 59 0.53 15.56 -5.17
N GLU A 60 -0.76 15.40 -5.44
CA GLU A 60 -1.47 14.18 -5.12
C GLU A 60 -1.04 13.09 -6.10
N VAL A 61 -0.54 11.97 -5.57
CA VAL A 61 -0.04 10.84 -6.34
C VAL A 61 -0.88 9.61 -6.03
N HIS A 62 -1.53 9.08 -7.05
CA HIS A 62 -2.39 7.91 -6.95
C HIS A 62 -1.58 6.60 -6.97
N LEU A 63 -1.96 5.68 -6.11
CA LEU A 63 -1.31 4.40 -5.87
C LEU A 63 -2.31 3.26 -5.99
N ILE A 64 -1.81 2.12 -6.45
CA ILE A 64 -2.50 0.83 -6.41
C ILE A 64 -1.73 -0.12 -5.48
N ALA A 65 -2.45 -0.84 -4.63
CA ALA A 65 -1.84 -1.73 -3.67
C ALA A 65 -2.60 -3.03 -3.47
N ASN A 66 -1.88 -4.09 -3.10
CA ASN A 66 -2.44 -5.39 -2.76
C ASN A 66 -1.50 -6.17 -1.84
N GLN A 67 -1.99 -7.20 -1.17
CA GLN A 67 -1.14 -8.10 -0.38
C GLN A 67 -0.52 -9.20 -1.23
N GLY A 68 -0.98 -9.40 -2.46
CA GLY A 68 -0.56 -10.47 -3.35
C GLY A 68 -1.79 -11.18 -3.91
N LYS A 69 -1.62 -12.45 -4.28
CA LYS A 69 -2.70 -13.30 -4.77
C LYS A 69 -2.90 -14.51 -3.88
N CYS A 70 -4.16 -14.88 -3.68
CA CYS A 70 -4.54 -16.22 -3.23
C CYS A 70 -5.06 -16.98 -4.44
N VAL A 71 -4.36 -18.05 -4.84
CA VAL A 71 -4.59 -18.72 -6.12
C VAL A 71 -4.53 -17.67 -7.25
N ASN A 72 -5.65 -17.33 -7.89
CA ASN A 72 -5.72 -16.36 -8.98
C ASN A 72 -6.39 -15.04 -8.59
N LEU A 73 -6.81 -14.88 -7.33
CA LEU A 73 -7.53 -13.70 -6.87
C LEU A 73 -6.61 -12.75 -6.12
N ILE A 74 -6.68 -11.46 -6.47
CA ILE A 74 -5.96 -10.40 -5.75
C ILE A 74 -6.52 -10.25 -4.34
N ILE A 75 -5.65 -10.09 -3.36
CA ILE A 75 -6.02 -9.78 -1.98
C ILE A 75 -5.84 -8.27 -1.76
N PRO A 76 -6.93 -7.49 -1.58
CA PRO A 76 -6.84 -6.07 -1.22
C PRO A 76 -6.04 -5.86 0.07
N ILE A 77 -5.43 -4.69 0.25
CA ILE A 77 -4.59 -4.44 1.45
C ILE A 77 -5.40 -4.48 2.74
N ASN A 78 -6.68 -4.12 2.70
CA ASN A 78 -7.58 -4.14 3.85
C ASN A 78 -8.32 -5.48 4.03
N SER A 79 -7.97 -6.51 3.26
CA SER A 79 -8.58 -7.84 3.43
C SER A 79 -7.88 -8.66 4.50
N ALA A 80 -8.64 -9.23 5.43
CA ALA A 80 -8.20 -10.24 6.38
C ALA A 80 -8.53 -11.67 5.91
N GLY A 81 -8.97 -11.83 4.65
CA GLY A 81 -9.38 -13.12 4.10
C GLY A 81 -8.28 -14.17 4.15
N THR A 82 -8.59 -15.35 4.68
CA THR A 82 -7.67 -16.49 4.76
C THR A 82 -7.52 -17.21 3.42
N CYS A 83 -6.30 -17.41 2.95
CA CYS A 83 -6.05 -18.20 1.74
C CYS A 83 -6.08 -19.72 2.04
N ASN A 84 -7.24 -20.37 1.86
CA ASN A 84 -7.37 -21.81 2.05
C ASN A 84 -6.55 -22.59 1.00
N GLY A 85 -5.56 -23.36 1.45
CA GLY A 85 -4.70 -24.19 0.59
C GLY A 85 -3.48 -23.49 -0.03
N GLY A 86 -3.21 -22.22 0.32
CA GLY A 86 -2.09 -21.45 -0.21
C GLY A 86 -1.20 -20.85 0.87
N ILE A 87 0.03 -20.46 0.51
CA ILE A 87 0.90 -19.68 1.39
C ILE A 87 0.32 -18.25 1.48
N PRO A 88 -0.12 -17.78 2.66
CA PRO A 88 -0.63 -16.42 2.78
C PRO A 88 0.45 -15.42 2.38
N PRO A 89 0.15 -14.45 1.51
CA PRO A 89 1.15 -13.49 1.06
C PRO A 89 1.92 -12.83 2.20
N LYS A 90 3.21 -12.61 1.96
CA LYS A 90 4.17 -12.13 2.97
C LYS A 90 4.54 -10.66 2.83
N LYS A 91 4.08 -9.98 1.78
CA LYS A 91 4.47 -8.61 1.43
C LYS A 91 3.26 -7.85 0.91
N ILE A 92 3.15 -6.56 1.21
CA ILE A 92 2.28 -5.68 0.43
C ILE A 92 3.05 -5.21 -0.79
N GLN A 93 2.34 -5.04 -1.89
CA GLN A 93 2.83 -4.43 -3.11
C GLN A 93 2.13 -3.08 -3.25
N ILE A 94 2.88 -2.01 -3.46
CA ILE A 94 2.37 -0.66 -3.70
C ILE A 94 3.05 -0.13 -4.96
N ASN A 95 2.26 0.20 -5.96
CA ASN A 95 2.75 0.69 -7.26
C ASN A 95 2.06 2.01 -7.62
N PHE A 96 2.68 2.75 -8.53
CA PHE A 96 2.12 3.96 -9.11
C PHE A 96 0.93 3.66 -10.03
N ASP A 97 -0.20 4.33 -9.86
CA ASP A 97 -1.33 4.21 -10.80
C ASP A 97 -1.05 5.05 -12.06
N LYS A 98 -0.49 4.41 -13.09
CA LYS A 98 -0.12 5.06 -14.36
C LYS A 98 -1.32 5.73 -15.04
N VAL A 99 -2.53 5.22 -14.85
CA VAL A 99 -3.73 5.75 -15.51
C VAL A 99 -4.15 7.05 -14.86
N LEU A 100 -4.20 7.06 -13.52
CA LEU A 100 -4.65 8.24 -12.77
C LEU A 100 -3.58 9.34 -12.69
N ASN A 101 -2.30 8.98 -12.74
CA ASN A 101 -1.20 9.93 -12.65
C ASN A 101 -0.69 10.47 -14.00
N LYS A 102 -1.44 10.27 -15.09
CA LYS A 102 -1.03 10.69 -16.45
C LYS A 102 -0.73 12.18 -16.60
N SER A 103 -1.27 13.02 -15.70
CA SER A 103 -1.08 14.48 -15.70
C SER A 103 0.12 14.95 -14.90
N LEU A 104 0.85 14.05 -14.21
CA LEU A 104 2.04 14.45 -13.47
C LEU A 104 3.17 14.81 -14.44
N PRO A 105 3.94 15.90 -14.17
CA PRO A 105 5.03 16.30 -15.05
C PRO A 105 6.08 15.20 -15.15
N SER A 106 6.49 14.86 -16.37
CA SER A 106 7.49 13.82 -16.58
C SER A 106 8.89 14.26 -16.14
N GLY A 107 9.69 13.31 -15.68
CA GLY A 107 11.10 13.54 -15.36
C GLY A 107 11.38 14.27 -14.03
N ILE A 108 10.35 14.73 -13.32
CA ILE A 108 10.50 15.27 -11.96
C ILE A 108 10.70 14.15 -10.93
N THR A 109 11.23 14.51 -9.76
CA THR A 109 11.38 13.59 -8.63
C THR A 109 10.43 14.01 -7.50
N LEU A 110 9.50 13.13 -7.16
CA LEU A 110 8.54 13.30 -6.09
C LEU A 110 8.99 12.53 -4.85
N SER A 111 9.10 13.22 -3.72
CA SER A 111 9.58 12.62 -2.47
C SER A 111 8.63 12.90 -1.31
N GLY A 112 8.59 12.00 -0.34
CA GLY A 112 7.70 12.17 0.80
C GLY A 112 7.66 10.94 1.70
N HIS A 113 6.75 11.00 2.66
CA HIS A 113 6.50 9.93 3.61
C HIS A 113 5.00 9.70 3.73
N PHE A 114 4.59 8.44 3.83
CA PHE A 114 3.24 8.06 4.21
C PHE A 114 3.29 6.84 5.12
N SER A 115 2.17 6.53 5.78
CA SER A 115 2.07 5.30 6.55
C SER A 115 0.77 4.55 6.33
N LEU A 116 0.81 3.24 6.55
CA LEU A 116 -0.36 2.39 6.65
C LEU A 116 -0.42 1.81 8.06
N LYS A 117 -1.61 1.73 8.62
CA LYS A 117 -1.85 1.07 9.91
C LYS A 117 -2.21 -0.38 9.64
N ARG A 118 -1.54 -1.31 10.30
CA ARG A 118 -1.89 -2.72 10.27
C ARG A 118 -2.72 -3.06 11.49
N LEU A 119 -3.88 -3.65 11.25
CA LEU A 119 -4.86 -4.05 12.25
C LEU A 119 -4.92 -5.57 12.30
N GLN A 120 -5.04 -6.16 13.50
CA GLN A 120 -5.17 -7.61 13.71
C GLN A 120 -6.60 -8.02 14.13
N TRP A 121 -7.02 -9.25 13.81
CA TRP A 121 -8.28 -9.89 14.22
C TRP A 121 -8.03 -10.78 15.48
N SER A 122 -8.90 -10.91 16.49
CA SER A 122 -10.31 -10.50 16.71
C SER A 122 -10.50 -9.26 17.60
N SER A 123 -9.41 -8.64 18.06
CA SER A 123 -9.47 -7.42 18.86
C SER A 123 -9.58 -6.20 17.94
N MET A 124 -10.80 -5.74 17.69
CA MET A 124 -11.02 -4.29 17.47
C MET A 124 -10.69 -3.48 18.74
N ASP A 125 -10.26 -4.13 19.83
CA ASP A 125 -9.54 -3.51 20.93
C ASP A 125 -8.13 -3.09 20.49
N THR A 126 -7.91 -1.80 20.63
CA THR A 126 -6.91 -0.93 20.01
C THR A 126 -5.44 -1.17 20.38
N THR A 127 -5.05 -2.34 20.89
CA THR A 127 -3.73 -2.53 21.52
C THR A 127 -2.62 -2.99 20.57
N ASN A 128 -2.93 -3.61 19.43
CA ASN A 128 -1.94 -4.16 18.48
C ASN A 128 -1.95 -3.45 17.11
N ILE A 129 -1.92 -2.12 17.11
CA ILE A 129 -1.79 -1.32 15.88
C ILE A 129 -0.30 -1.17 15.54
N GLU A 130 0.13 -1.75 14.42
CA GLU A 130 1.48 -1.52 13.88
C GLU A 130 1.42 -0.40 12.83
N ILE A 131 2.28 0.61 12.94
CA ILE A 131 2.41 1.67 11.93
C ILE A 131 3.56 1.31 10.99
N HIS A 132 3.25 1.17 9.71
CA HIS A 132 4.21 0.93 8.66
C HIS A 132 4.52 2.23 7.94
N ASN A 133 5.73 2.74 8.12
CA ASN A 133 6.18 3.98 7.47
C ASN A 133 6.88 3.67 6.15
N PHE A 134 6.53 4.45 5.12
CA PHE A 134 7.09 4.37 3.79
C PHE A 134 7.80 5.67 3.47
N LYS A 135 9.05 5.57 3.04
CA LYS A 135 9.80 6.69 2.46
C LYS A 135 9.79 6.57 0.95
N VAL A 136 9.36 7.63 0.30
CA VAL A 136 9.21 7.70 -1.14
C VAL A 136 10.22 8.69 -1.72
N ASN A 137 10.85 8.27 -2.81
CA ASN A 137 11.67 9.11 -3.68
C ASN A 137 11.53 8.57 -5.11
N TRP A 138 10.56 9.07 -5.85
CA TRP A 138 10.10 8.53 -7.13
C TRP A 138 10.37 9.48 -8.28
N LYS A 139 10.97 8.97 -9.35
CA LYS A 139 11.06 9.71 -10.61
C LYS A 139 9.80 9.44 -11.42
N VAL A 140 9.07 10.49 -11.80
CA VAL A 140 7.90 10.34 -12.66
C VAL A 140 8.38 9.85 -14.03
N PRO A 141 7.86 8.71 -14.53
CA PRO A 141 8.31 8.16 -15.81
C PRO A 141 7.99 9.12 -16.96
N PRO A 142 8.75 9.07 -18.07
CA PRO A 142 8.35 9.76 -19.29
C PRO A 142 6.99 9.25 -19.77
N SER A 143 6.15 10.19 -20.20
CA SER A 143 4.87 9.96 -20.88
C SER A 143 5.06 9.31 -22.24
#